data_AF-A0A1G2F2Q4-F1
#
_entry.id   AF-A0A1G2F2Q4-F1
#
_cell.length_a   1.000
_cell.length_b   1.000
_cell.length_c   1.000
_cell.angle_alpha   90.00
_cell.angle_beta   90.00
_cell.angle_gamma   90.00
#
_symmetry.space_group_name_H-M   'P 1'
#
loop_
_entity.id
_entity.type
_entity.pdbx_description
1 polymer ?
#
loop_
_entity_poly.entity_id
_entity_poly.type
_entity_poly.pdbx_seq_one_letter_code
_entity_poly.pdbx_strand_id
1 'polypeptide(L)'
;MKFERPPELAEIHEEIEQIIQAREWLMPRLKEEAEKLRKLGFGVDDECRIKPGEFKNLFGEENVARDLEWIKGKKTKFEKETPEKIKGEVLEMAKTLTFNNFWFDKRLIALRTSEYDDVANGVDQLIFDAETKTALAAVDATTNWKDKTKEISSGIENGSKVKYGFGFENESLVKKSYYNLPLFIISMKGEELLEVLKDIEKGEISFEGRKVENTVLNELKSQSENFAESASLKLKLSYEKAGEIFERL
;
A
#
# COMPACT_ATOMS: atom_id res chain seq x y z
N MET A 1 -7.16 -24.30 40.69
CA MET A 1 -7.25 -22.86 40.33
C MET A 1 -7.21 -22.77 38.81
N LYS A 2 -8.32 -22.40 38.17
CA LYS A 2 -8.30 -22.01 36.76
C LYS A 2 -7.72 -20.60 36.74
N PHE A 3 -6.55 -20.41 36.13
CA PHE A 3 -6.03 -19.08 35.86
C PHE A 3 -6.91 -18.48 34.76
N GLU A 4 -7.85 -17.62 35.14
CA GLU A 4 -8.52 -16.74 34.19
C GLU A 4 -7.48 -15.77 33.63
N ARG A 5 -7.41 -15.67 32.30
CA ARG A 5 -6.49 -14.73 31.65
C ARG A 5 -6.94 -13.30 31.98
N PRO A 6 -6.00 -12.37 32.21
CA PRO A 6 -6.32 -10.95 32.34
C PRO A 6 -7.15 -10.46 31.14
N PRO A 7 -8.20 -9.64 31.34
CA PRO A 7 -9.10 -9.18 30.28
C PRO A 7 -8.38 -8.56 29.08
N GLU A 8 -7.36 -7.73 29.33
CA GLU A 8 -6.55 -7.06 28.29
C GLU A 8 -5.82 -8.07 27.36
N LEU A 9 -5.39 -9.22 27.90
CA LEU A 9 -4.74 -10.27 27.10
C LEU A 9 -5.75 -11.12 26.31
N ALA A 10 -7.02 -11.15 26.74
CA ALA A 10 -8.09 -11.81 26.01
C ALA A 10 -8.53 -10.97 24.81
N GLU A 11 -8.69 -9.65 24.98
CA GLU A 11 -9.07 -8.72 23.92
C GLU A 11 -8.03 -8.67 22.80
N ILE A 12 -6.73 -8.61 23.12
CA ILE A 12 -5.65 -8.65 22.12
C ILE A 12 -5.68 -9.97 21.32
N HIS A 13 -6.02 -11.08 21.96
CA HIS A 13 -6.09 -12.38 21.31
C HIS A 13 -7.26 -12.46 20.33
N GLU A 14 -8.42 -11.94 20.73
CA GLU A 14 -9.62 -11.89 19.90
C GLU A 14 -9.43 -10.98 18.67
N GLU A 15 -8.81 -9.80 18.84
CA GLU A 15 -8.47 -8.91 17.72
C GLU A 15 -7.59 -9.63 16.67
N ILE A 16 -6.52 -10.29 17.13
CA ILE A 16 -5.60 -11.01 16.26
C ILE A 16 -6.32 -12.14 15.51
N GLU A 17 -7.19 -12.87 16.19
CA GLU A 17 -7.93 -13.98 15.59
C GLU A 17 -8.90 -13.51 14.52
N GLN A 18 -9.61 -12.40 14.75
CA GLN A 18 -10.47 -11.77 13.74
C GLN A 18 -9.67 -11.31 12.52
N ILE A 19 -8.50 -10.69 12.73
CA ILE A 19 -7.62 -10.26 11.64
C ILE A 19 -7.12 -11.46 10.83
N ILE A 20 -6.70 -12.55 11.48
CA ILE A 20 -6.24 -13.76 10.79
C ILE A 20 -7.37 -14.36 9.95
N GLN A 21 -8.58 -14.45 10.49
CA GLN A 21 -9.74 -14.92 9.74
C GLN A 21 -10.08 -14.00 8.55
N ALA A 22 -9.78 -12.70 8.66
CA ALA A 22 -10.06 -11.74 7.61
C ALA A 22 -9.29 -11.99 6.32
N ARG A 23 -8.05 -12.48 6.42
CA ARG A 23 -7.21 -12.80 5.27
C ARG A 23 -7.96 -13.68 4.24
N GLU A 24 -8.61 -14.74 4.72
CA GLU A 24 -9.27 -15.72 3.84
C GLU A 24 -10.45 -15.12 3.06
N TRP A 25 -11.29 -14.30 3.70
CA TRP A 25 -12.45 -13.71 3.03
C TRP A 25 -12.13 -12.45 2.22
N LEU A 26 -11.00 -11.80 2.47
CA LEU A 26 -10.52 -10.68 1.65
C LEU A 26 -10.01 -11.12 0.28
N MET A 27 -9.45 -12.34 0.17
CA MET A 27 -8.86 -12.85 -1.07
C MET A 27 -9.80 -12.83 -2.28
N PRO A 28 -11.06 -13.32 -2.19
CA PRO A 28 -12.02 -13.20 -3.28
C PRO A 28 -12.26 -11.75 -3.72
N ARG A 29 -12.34 -10.81 -2.78
CA ARG A 29 -12.55 -9.38 -3.07
C ARG A 29 -11.36 -8.74 -3.75
N LEU A 30 -10.14 -9.09 -3.34
CA LEU A 30 -8.93 -8.66 -4.04
C LEU A 30 -8.88 -9.18 -5.46
N LYS A 31 -9.31 -10.43 -5.69
CA LYS A 31 -9.36 -10.99 -7.04
C LYS A 31 -10.33 -10.23 -7.94
N GLU A 32 -11.50 -9.89 -7.43
CA GLU A 32 -12.47 -9.04 -8.14
C GLU A 32 -11.87 -7.65 -8.46
N GLU A 33 -11.18 -7.05 -7.49
CA GLU A 33 -10.50 -5.77 -7.69
C GLU A 33 -9.38 -5.87 -8.73
N ALA A 34 -8.57 -6.92 -8.67
CA ALA A 34 -7.53 -7.20 -9.64
C ALA A 34 -8.09 -7.36 -11.06
N GLU A 35 -9.27 -7.96 -11.23
CA GLU A 35 -9.94 -8.00 -12.52
C GLU A 35 -10.35 -6.61 -13.03
N LYS A 36 -10.81 -5.71 -12.17
CA LYS A 36 -11.08 -4.31 -12.55
C LYS A 36 -9.79 -3.61 -12.98
N LEU A 37 -8.72 -3.76 -12.21
CA LEU A 37 -7.41 -3.17 -12.52
C LEU A 37 -6.85 -3.71 -13.85
N ARG A 38 -6.98 -5.01 -14.11
CA ARG A 38 -6.59 -5.62 -15.39
C ARG A 38 -7.41 -5.08 -16.56
N LYS A 39 -8.71 -4.83 -16.38
CA LYS A 39 -9.56 -4.17 -17.40
C LYS A 39 -9.12 -2.73 -17.69
N LEU A 40 -8.53 -2.04 -16.71
CA LEU A 40 -7.90 -0.73 -16.89
C LEU A 40 -6.49 -0.81 -17.53
N GLY A 41 -5.99 -2.02 -17.79
CA GLY A 41 -4.69 -2.28 -18.44
C GLY A 41 -3.54 -2.55 -17.47
N PHE A 42 -3.78 -2.51 -16.15
CA PHE A 42 -2.73 -2.79 -15.17
C PHE A 42 -2.37 -4.28 -15.18
N GLY A 43 -1.08 -4.56 -15.35
CA GLY A 43 -0.52 -5.91 -15.33
C GLY A 43 -0.31 -6.43 -13.91
N VAL A 44 -1.40 -6.84 -13.23
CA VAL A 44 -1.39 -7.30 -11.84
C VAL A 44 -1.81 -8.77 -11.65
N ASP A 45 -1.43 -9.37 -10.53
CA ASP A 45 -1.93 -10.67 -10.06
C ASP A 45 -3.25 -10.56 -9.29
N ASP A 46 -3.73 -11.68 -8.77
CA ASP A 46 -5.03 -11.76 -8.07
C ASP A 46 -5.01 -11.07 -6.70
N GLU A 47 -3.83 -10.65 -6.22
CA GLU A 47 -3.68 -9.84 -5.01
C GLU A 47 -3.49 -8.36 -5.33
N CYS A 48 -3.77 -7.93 -6.56
CA CYS A 48 -3.52 -6.57 -7.06
C CYS A 48 -2.03 -6.19 -7.07
N ARG A 49 -1.13 -7.18 -7.06
CA ARG A 49 0.32 -6.95 -7.06
C ARG A 49 0.85 -6.83 -8.48
N ILE A 50 1.72 -5.85 -8.73
CA ILE A 50 2.34 -5.65 -10.05
C ILE A 50 3.18 -6.88 -10.43
N LYS A 51 2.93 -7.45 -11.62
CA LYS A 51 3.67 -8.60 -12.16
C LYS A 51 4.95 -8.16 -12.87
N PRO A 52 6.17 -8.48 -12.38
CA PRO A 52 7.41 -8.17 -13.10
C PRO A 52 7.47 -8.74 -14.52
N GLY A 53 6.84 -9.89 -14.75
CA GLY A 53 6.77 -10.55 -16.07
C GLY A 53 6.17 -9.66 -17.16
N GLU A 54 5.34 -8.69 -16.80
CA GLU A 54 4.77 -7.71 -17.73
C GLU A 54 5.82 -6.75 -18.29
N PHE A 55 6.95 -6.60 -17.62
CA PHE A 55 7.97 -5.60 -17.93
C PHE A 55 9.15 -6.16 -18.72
N LYS A 56 9.06 -7.40 -19.19
CA LYS A 56 10.09 -8.04 -20.01
C LYS A 56 10.47 -7.22 -21.25
N ASN A 57 9.51 -6.56 -21.89
CA ASN A 57 9.78 -5.69 -23.04
C ASN A 57 10.56 -4.42 -22.67
N LEU A 58 10.46 -3.96 -21.42
CA LEU A 58 11.12 -2.75 -20.94
C LEU A 58 12.53 -3.04 -20.39
N PHE A 59 12.70 -4.13 -19.63
CA PHE A 59 13.97 -4.44 -18.97
C PHE A 59 14.73 -5.62 -19.58
N GLY A 60 14.12 -6.37 -20.50
CA GLY A 60 14.65 -7.63 -21.02
C GLY A 60 14.31 -8.82 -20.13
N GLU A 61 14.13 -9.99 -20.74
CA GLU A 61 13.74 -11.21 -20.02
C GLU A 61 14.75 -11.63 -18.96
N GLU A 62 16.05 -11.50 -19.25
CA GLU A 62 17.13 -11.88 -18.33
C GLU A 62 17.13 -11.06 -17.04
N ASN A 63 16.88 -9.74 -17.12
CA ASN A 63 16.85 -8.88 -15.94
C ASN A 63 15.63 -9.18 -15.08
N VAL A 64 14.46 -9.39 -15.69
CA VAL A 64 13.25 -9.79 -14.96
C VAL A 64 13.42 -11.15 -14.32
N ALA A 65 14.01 -12.13 -15.02
CA ALA A 65 14.28 -13.45 -14.47
C ALA A 65 15.24 -13.39 -13.27
N ARG A 66 16.30 -12.59 -13.37
CA ARG A 66 17.27 -12.38 -12.28
C ARG A 66 16.61 -11.80 -11.02
N ASP A 67 15.74 -10.80 -11.18
CA ASP A 67 15.02 -10.21 -10.05
C ASP A 67 14.09 -11.23 -9.37
N LEU A 68 13.35 -12.02 -10.17
CA LEU A 68 12.46 -13.07 -9.67
C LEU A 68 13.24 -14.17 -8.92
N GLU A 69 14.40 -14.57 -9.46
CA GLU A 69 15.27 -15.54 -8.81
C GLU A 69 15.88 -15.02 -7.51
N TRP A 70 16.27 -13.74 -7.48
CA TRP A 70 16.73 -13.07 -6.26
C TRP A 70 15.65 -13.07 -5.17
N ILE A 71 14.40 -12.76 -5.53
CA ILE A 71 13.27 -12.80 -4.59
C ILE A 71 13.01 -14.21 -4.08
N LYS A 72 13.05 -15.22 -4.95
CA LYS A 72 12.91 -16.61 -4.54
C LYS A 72 13.98 -17.00 -3.50
N GLY A 73 15.23 -16.57 -3.69
CA GLY A 73 16.33 -16.78 -2.74
C GLY A 73 16.21 -16.01 -1.43
N LYS A 74 15.44 -14.92 -1.39
CA LYS A 74 15.13 -14.17 -0.16
C LYS A 74 13.98 -14.82 0.62
N LYS A 75 12.93 -15.26 -0.06
CA LYS A 75 11.75 -15.89 0.57
C LYS A 75 12.07 -17.16 1.35
N THR A 76 13.01 -17.98 0.86
CA THR A 76 13.45 -19.20 1.56
C THR A 76 14.14 -18.94 2.91
N LYS A 77 14.40 -17.67 3.29
CA LYS A 77 14.97 -17.28 4.59
C LYS A 77 13.93 -16.76 5.59
N PHE A 78 12.67 -16.57 5.20
CA PHE A 78 11.60 -16.01 6.02
C PHE A 78 10.47 -17.02 6.24
N GLU A 79 10.74 -18.07 7.01
CA GLU A 79 9.90 -19.29 7.06
C GLU A 79 8.84 -19.35 8.18
N LYS A 80 8.67 -18.31 9.01
CA LYS A 80 7.60 -18.33 10.03
C LYS A 80 6.56 -17.25 9.76
N GLU A 81 5.34 -17.68 9.46
CA GLU A 81 4.16 -16.84 9.62
C GLU A 81 4.00 -16.54 11.11
N THR A 82 4.04 -15.27 11.47
CA THR A 82 3.70 -14.78 12.80
C THR A 82 2.41 -13.98 12.71
N PRO A 83 1.65 -13.84 13.81
CA PRO A 83 0.45 -12.99 13.84
C PRO A 83 0.70 -11.57 13.33
N GLU A 84 1.86 -10.98 13.64
CA GLU A 84 2.23 -9.64 13.18
C GLU A 84 2.41 -9.57 11.66
N LYS A 85 2.99 -10.62 11.07
CA LYS A 85 3.14 -10.71 9.61
C LYS A 85 1.79 -10.82 8.92
N ILE A 86 0.89 -11.65 9.46
CA ILE A 86 -0.48 -11.79 8.93
C ILE A 86 -1.24 -10.47 9.08
N LYS A 87 -1.11 -9.78 10.22
CA LYS A 87 -1.73 -8.47 10.45
C LYS A 87 -1.23 -7.42 9.46
N GLY A 88 0.07 -7.39 9.18
CA GLY A 88 0.64 -6.52 8.14
C GLY A 88 0.09 -6.81 6.75
N GLU A 89 0.01 -8.09 6.38
CA GLU A 89 -0.58 -8.52 5.10
C GLU A 89 -2.05 -8.09 4.99
N VAL A 90 -2.86 -8.34 6.02
CA VAL A 90 -4.28 -7.93 6.05
C VAL A 90 -4.43 -6.42 5.97
N LEU A 91 -3.57 -5.64 6.62
CA LEU A 91 -3.56 -4.19 6.51
C LEU A 91 -3.29 -3.73 5.06
N GLU A 92 -2.32 -4.32 4.36
CA GLU A 92 -2.07 -4.02 2.94
C GLU A 92 -3.27 -4.39 2.05
N MET A 93 -3.89 -5.55 2.28
CA MET A 93 -5.07 -6.00 1.54
C MET A 93 -6.24 -5.02 1.74
N ALA A 94 -6.54 -4.69 3.00
CA ALA A 94 -7.61 -3.76 3.36
C ALA A 94 -7.38 -2.38 2.75
N LYS A 95 -6.18 -1.81 2.88
CA LYS A 95 -5.82 -0.54 2.23
C LYS A 95 -6.05 -0.57 0.72
N THR A 96 -5.60 -1.64 0.05
CA THR A 96 -5.77 -1.75 -1.41
C THR A 96 -7.24 -1.68 -1.80
N LEU A 97 -8.08 -2.42 -1.07
CA LEU A 97 -9.52 -2.45 -1.32
C LEU A 97 -10.20 -1.13 -0.97
N THR A 98 -9.85 -0.48 0.15
CA THR A 98 -10.47 0.78 0.55
C THR A 98 -10.15 1.92 -0.39
N PHE A 99 -8.88 2.12 -0.76
CA PHE A 99 -8.49 3.14 -1.72
C PHE A 99 -9.24 2.99 -3.05
N ASN A 100 -9.41 1.76 -3.53
CA ASN A 100 -10.04 1.51 -4.82
C ASN A 100 -11.58 1.54 -4.79
N ASN A 101 -12.22 1.32 -3.64
CA ASN A 101 -13.68 1.13 -3.57
C ASN A 101 -14.44 2.12 -2.69
N PHE A 102 -13.87 2.60 -1.58
CA PHE A 102 -14.64 3.29 -0.55
C PHE A 102 -14.10 4.67 -0.22
N TRP A 103 -12.78 4.80 -0.17
CA TRP A 103 -12.15 6.04 0.23
C TRP A 103 -11.99 7.00 -0.94
N PHE A 104 -12.00 8.29 -0.62
CA PHE A 104 -11.65 9.39 -1.50
C PHE A 104 -12.49 9.43 -2.78
N ASP A 105 -13.76 9.04 -2.67
CA ASP A 105 -14.71 8.92 -3.78
C ASP A 105 -14.15 8.13 -4.98
N LYS A 106 -13.30 7.13 -4.71
CA LYS A 106 -12.63 6.28 -5.71
C LYS A 106 -11.70 7.04 -6.66
N ARG A 107 -11.31 8.26 -6.29
CA ARG A 107 -10.37 9.07 -7.08
C ARG A 107 -8.96 8.51 -7.05
N LEU A 108 -8.57 7.88 -5.94
CA LEU A 108 -7.26 7.25 -5.83
C LEU A 108 -7.33 5.78 -6.27
N ILE A 109 -6.32 5.34 -7.03
CA ILE A 109 -6.13 3.95 -7.41
C ILE A 109 -4.84 3.45 -6.77
N ALA A 110 -4.94 2.43 -5.94
CA ALA A 110 -3.82 1.75 -5.30
C ALA A 110 -3.51 0.43 -6.00
N LEU A 111 -2.22 0.21 -6.27
CA LEU A 111 -1.67 -1.08 -6.68
C LEU A 111 -0.66 -1.53 -5.63
N ARG A 112 -0.63 -2.82 -5.28
CA ARG A 112 0.48 -3.37 -4.49
C ARG A 112 1.70 -3.47 -5.41
N THR A 113 2.86 -3.00 -4.97
CA THR A 113 4.07 -3.06 -5.79
C THR A 113 4.54 -4.49 -5.99
N SER A 114 5.40 -4.72 -6.97
CA SER A 114 5.98 -6.05 -7.16
C SER A 114 6.71 -6.52 -5.90
N GLU A 115 6.82 -7.84 -5.69
CA GLU A 115 7.60 -8.38 -4.57
C GLU A 115 9.06 -7.91 -4.60
N TYR A 116 9.59 -7.64 -5.79
CA TYR A 116 10.91 -7.03 -5.95
C TYR A 116 10.96 -5.65 -5.31
N ASP A 117 10.00 -4.78 -5.62
CA ASP A 117 9.97 -3.41 -5.12
C ASP A 117 9.66 -3.34 -3.63
N ASP A 118 8.80 -4.21 -3.13
CA ASP A 118 8.55 -4.41 -1.71
C ASP A 118 9.84 -4.80 -0.97
N VAL A 119 10.49 -5.90 -1.37
CA VAL A 119 11.67 -6.42 -0.65
C VAL A 119 12.94 -5.59 -0.88
N ALA A 120 13.16 -5.06 -2.08
CA ALA A 120 14.39 -4.33 -2.43
C ALA A 120 14.30 -2.83 -2.16
N ASN A 121 13.11 -2.24 -2.30
CA ASN A 121 12.90 -0.79 -2.21
C ASN A 121 12.00 -0.36 -1.04
N GLY A 122 11.37 -1.30 -0.32
CA GLY A 122 10.55 -1.01 0.86
C GLY A 122 9.29 -0.22 0.53
N VAL A 123 8.65 -0.51 -0.60
CA VAL A 123 7.41 0.17 -1.01
C VAL A 123 6.30 -0.85 -1.12
N ASP A 124 5.25 -0.76 -0.30
CA ASP A 124 4.13 -1.72 -0.36
C ASP A 124 3.19 -1.42 -1.52
N GLN A 125 2.92 -0.13 -1.76
CA GLN A 125 1.92 0.31 -2.70
C GLN A 125 2.35 1.51 -3.54
N LEU A 126 1.77 1.59 -4.74
CA LEU A 126 1.83 2.75 -5.62
C LEU A 126 0.42 3.31 -5.75
N ILE A 127 0.25 4.60 -5.46
CA ILE A 127 -1.03 5.30 -5.58
C ILE A 127 -1.01 6.20 -6.80
N PHE A 128 -2.13 6.20 -7.54
CA PHE A 128 -2.40 7.04 -8.67
C PHE A 128 -3.60 7.93 -8.40
N ASP A 129 -3.56 9.14 -8.93
CA ASP A 129 -4.76 9.96 -9.06
C ASP A 129 -5.45 9.64 -10.39
N ALA A 130 -6.68 9.11 -10.32
CA ALA A 130 -7.46 8.72 -11.48
C ALA A 130 -7.92 9.90 -12.32
N GLU A 131 -8.00 11.11 -11.75
CA GLU A 131 -8.37 12.32 -12.49
C GLU A 131 -7.20 12.86 -13.31
N THR A 132 -6.06 13.15 -12.67
CA THR A 132 -4.89 13.70 -13.37
C THR A 132 -4.08 12.64 -14.12
N LYS A 133 -4.40 11.36 -13.94
CA LYS A 133 -3.68 10.22 -14.53
C LYS A 133 -2.19 10.26 -14.17
N THR A 134 -1.86 10.59 -12.93
CA THR A 134 -0.47 10.62 -12.47
C THR A 134 -0.23 9.65 -11.33
N ALA A 135 0.93 8.99 -11.35
CA ALA A 135 1.44 8.31 -10.18
C ALA A 135 1.75 9.37 -9.12
N LEU A 136 1.05 9.28 -8.01
CA LEU A 136 1.03 10.28 -6.97
C LEU A 136 2.16 10.01 -5.97
N ALA A 137 2.23 8.77 -5.47
CA ALA A 137 3.05 8.45 -4.32
C ALA A 137 3.37 6.96 -4.22
N ALA A 138 4.52 6.66 -3.63
CA ALA A 138 4.80 5.39 -2.98
C ALA A 138 4.21 5.42 -1.56
N VAL A 139 3.60 4.33 -1.13
CA VAL A 139 3.03 4.21 0.22
C VAL A 139 3.57 2.98 0.93
N ASP A 140 4.01 3.21 2.17
CA ASP A 140 4.43 2.19 3.14
C ASP A 140 3.35 2.12 4.25
N ALA A 141 2.93 0.92 4.63
CA ALA A 141 2.10 0.66 5.79
C ALA A 141 2.94 0.17 6.96
N THR A 142 2.78 0.83 8.11
CA THR A 142 3.39 0.34 9.34
C THR A 142 2.52 0.66 10.53
N THR A 143 2.49 -0.26 11.49
CA THR A 143 1.84 -0.04 12.79
C THR A 143 2.75 0.75 13.74
N ASN A 144 4.04 0.93 13.43
CA ASN A 144 4.98 1.74 14.20
C ASN A 144 6.15 2.27 13.34
N TRP A 145 6.03 3.48 12.79
CA TRP A 145 7.08 4.06 11.94
C TRP A 145 8.29 4.60 12.73
N LYS A 146 8.17 4.78 14.05
CA LYS A 146 9.28 5.30 14.90
C LYS A 146 10.49 4.38 14.96
N ASP A 147 10.30 3.08 14.70
CA ASP A 147 11.37 2.08 14.74
C ASP A 147 12.14 1.96 13.40
N LYS A 148 11.56 2.42 12.28
CA LYS A 148 12.14 2.38 10.91
C LYS A 148 12.71 3.72 10.44
N THR A 149 13.14 4.58 11.36
CA THR A 149 13.43 5.99 11.09
C THR A 149 14.44 6.25 9.98
N LYS A 150 15.54 5.50 9.86
CA LYS A 150 16.58 5.80 8.85
C LYS A 150 16.16 5.55 7.41
N GLU A 151 15.53 4.42 7.13
CA GLU A 151 15.09 4.06 5.76
C GLU A 151 13.93 4.96 5.33
N ILE A 152 12.99 5.20 6.23
CA ILE A 152 11.88 6.12 6.02
C ILE A 152 12.39 7.55 5.79
N SER A 153 13.28 8.07 6.64
CA SER A 153 13.87 9.40 6.44
C SER A 153 14.61 9.50 5.11
N SER A 154 15.37 8.47 4.74
CA SER A 154 16.05 8.46 3.43
C SER A 154 15.06 8.47 2.26
N GLY A 155 13.95 7.72 2.37
CA GLY A 155 12.87 7.72 1.40
C GLY A 155 12.11 9.05 1.31
N ILE A 156 11.94 9.74 2.43
CA ILE A 156 11.35 11.09 2.48
C ILE A 156 12.26 12.12 1.79
N GLU A 157 13.56 12.10 2.07
CA GLU A 157 14.51 13.08 1.55
C GLU A 157 14.81 12.87 0.04
N ASN A 158 14.94 11.61 -0.38
CA ASN A 158 15.44 11.23 -1.70
C ASN A 158 14.37 10.64 -2.63
N GLY A 159 13.22 10.26 -2.08
CA GLY A 159 12.12 9.61 -2.79
C GLY A 159 12.29 8.10 -2.89
N SER A 160 11.17 7.43 -3.12
CA SER A 160 11.11 5.98 -3.28
C SER A 160 11.41 5.56 -4.72
N LYS A 161 12.03 4.39 -4.84
CA LYS A 161 12.29 3.71 -6.10
C LYS A 161 11.23 2.64 -6.34
N VAL A 162 10.65 2.64 -7.53
CA VAL A 162 9.75 1.59 -8.00
C VAL A 162 10.19 1.19 -9.39
N LYS A 163 10.82 0.02 -9.50
CA LYS A 163 11.32 -0.54 -10.76
C LYS A 163 10.17 -0.94 -11.65
N TYR A 164 9.18 -1.65 -11.10
CA TYR A 164 8.03 -2.17 -11.82
C TYR A 164 6.79 -1.31 -11.51
N GLY A 165 6.61 -0.22 -12.24
CA GLY A 165 5.50 0.71 -12.06
C GLY A 165 4.71 0.96 -13.33
N PHE A 166 3.60 1.68 -13.20
CA PHE A 166 2.83 2.16 -14.35
C PHE A 166 2.78 3.67 -14.32
N GLY A 167 2.51 4.29 -15.47
CA GLY A 167 2.23 5.72 -15.60
C GLY A 167 1.28 5.93 -16.77
N PHE A 168 0.94 7.19 -17.05
CA PHE A 168 0.13 7.53 -18.21
C PHE A 168 0.91 8.47 -19.14
N GLU A 169 0.84 8.18 -20.44
CA GLU A 169 1.40 9.01 -21.51
C GLU A 169 0.33 9.12 -22.61
N ASN A 170 -0.06 10.35 -22.97
CA ASN A 170 -1.14 10.62 -23.93
C ASN A 170 -2.41 9.81 -23.64
N GLU A 171 -2.88 9.85 -22.38
CA GLU A 171 -4.05 9.11 -21.87
C GLU A 171 -3.93 7.58 -21.90
N SER A 172 -2.82 7.03 -22.41
CA SER A 172 -2.57 5.60 -22.48
C SER A 172 -1.74 5.15 -21.28
N LEU A 173 -2.12 4.01 -20.70
CA LEU A 173 -1.35 3.39 -19.64
C LEU A 173 -0.03 2.83 -20.20
N VAL A 174 1.09 3.21 -19.59
CA VAL A 174 2.43 2.77 -19.97
C VAL A 174 3.18 2.16 -18.80
N LYS A 175 4.10 1.25 -19.09
CA LYS A 175 5.01 0.63 -18.12
C LYS A 175 6.16 1.60 -17.85
N LYS A 176 6.48 1.89 -16.58
CA LYS A 176 7.45 2.92 -16.20
C LYS A 176 8.18 2.57 -14.90
N SER A 177 9.41 3.05 -14.75
CA SER A 177 10.13 3.08 -13.47
C SER A 177 10.13 4.47 -12.86
N TYR A 178 10.17 4.48 -11.53
CA TYR A 178 10.27 5.68 -10.73
C TYR A 178 11.51 5.61 -9.86
N TYR A 179 12.22 6.73 -9.75
CA TYR A 179 13.45 6.84 -8.95
C TYR A 179 13.35 7.89 -7.84
N ASN A 180 12.24 8.63 -7.79
CA ASN A 180 12.04 9.79 -6.93
C ASN A 180 10.54 10.03 -6.66
N LEU A 181 9.78 8.97 -6.38
CA LEU A 181 8.38 9.13 -5.98
C LEU A 181 8.31 9.65 -4.53
N PRO A 182 7.39 10.56 -4.20
CA PRO A 182 7.19 10.94 -2.81
C PRO A 182 6.69 9.72 -2.02
N LEU A 183 7.30 9.52 -0.84
CA LEU A 183 6.93 8.47 0.11
C LEU A 183 5.93 9.02 1.11
N PHE A 184 4.83 8.30 1.31
CA PHE A 184 3.87 8.53 2.38
C PHE A 184 3.75 7.28 3.24
N ILE A 185 3.45 7.49 4.50
CA ILE A 185 3.34 6.45 5.52
C ILE A 185 1.90 6.43 5.99
N ILE A 186 1.26 5.27 5.96
CA ILE A 186 -0.07 5.10 6.55
C ILE A 186 0.08 4.21 7.77
N SER A 187 -0.31 4.76 8.92
CA SER A 187 -0.38 4.01 10.17
C SER A 187 -1.82 3.79 10.55
N MET A 188 -2.19 2.54 10.79
CA MET A 188 -3.54 2.17 11.23
C MET A 188 -3.43 1.22 12.41
N LYS A 189 -4.18 1.50 13.47
CA LYS A 189 -4.28 0.65 14.65
C LYS A 189 -5.13 -0.59 14.36
N GLY A 190 -5.03 -1.59 15.24
CA GLY A 190 -5.83 -2.81 15.15
C GLY A 190 -7.33 -2.55 15.15
N GLU A 191 -7.80 -1.70 16.06
CA GLU A 191 -9.20 -1.27 16.16
C GLU A 191 -9.70 -0.60 14.87
N GLU A 192 -8.90 0.29 14.27
CA GLU A 192 -9.24 0.99 13.03
C GLU A 192 -9.29 0.01 11.84
N LEU A 193 -8.36 -0.96 11.81
CA LEU A 193 -8.36 -2.03 10.81
C LEU A 193 -9.63 -2.89 10.92
N LEU A 194 -10.06 -3.25 12.13
CA LEU A 194 -11.30 -4.00 12.31
C LEU A 194 -12.53 -3.23 11.80
N GLU A 195 -12.61 -1.91 12.02
CA GLU A 195 -13.69 -1.10 11.47
C GLU A 195 -13.66 -1.06 9.94
N VAL A 196 -12.47 -0.89 9.35
CA VAL A 196 -12.30 -0.94 7.88
C VAL A 196 -12.70 -2.31 7.32
N LEU A 197 -12.36 -3.40 8.00
CA LEU A 197 -12.74 -4.74 7.58
C LEU A 197 -14.26 -4.94 7.56
N LYS A 198 -14.98 -4.42 8.56
CA LYS A 198 -16.46 -4.43 8.59
C LYS A 198 -17.06 -3.68 7.41
N ASP A 199 -16.48 -2.53 7.05
CA ASP A 199 -16.94 -1.72 5.91
C ASP A 199 -16.71 -2.45 4.58
N ILE A 200 -15.54 -3.07 4.41
CA ILE A 200 -15.27 -3.91 3.24
C ILE A 200 -16.28 -5.05 3.16
N GLU A 201 -16.52 -5.76 4.28
CA GLU A 201 -17.48 -6.87 4.33
C GLU A 201 -18.90 -6.43 3.92
N LYS A 202 -19.37 -5.28 4.42
CA LYS A 202 -20.69 -4.74 4.06
C LYS A 202 -20.75 -4.12 2.67
N GLY A 203 -19.61 -3.70 2.13
CA GLY A 203 -19.54 -2.98 0.86
C GLY A 203 -19.99 -1.52 0.96
N GLU A 204 -20.00 -0.95 2.15
CA GLU A 204 -20.38 0.44 2.43
C GLU A 204 -19.53 1.01 3.58
N ILE A 205 -19.22 2.30 3.52
CA ILE A 205 -18.43 2.97 4.56
C ILE A 205 -19.33 3.38 5.73
N SER A 206 -18.96 2.94 6.93
CA SER A 206 -19.65 3.30 8.17
C SER A 206 -19.25 4.69 8.65
N PHE A 207 -19.91 5.18 9.71
CA PHE A 207 -19.52 6.42 10.36
C PHE A 207 -18.11 6.32 10.97
N GLU A 208 -17.79 5.18 11.57
CA GLU A 208 -16.48 4.84 12.12
C GLU A 208 -15.42 4.75 11.02
N GLY A 209 -15.69 4.05 9.91
CA GLY A 209 -14.77 3.99 8.78
C GLY A 209 -14.53 5.34 8.12
N ARG A 210 -15.55 6.22 8.08
CA ARG A 210 -15.38 7.62 7.63
C ARG A 210 -14.44 8.41 8.54
N LYS A 211 -14.43 8.15 9.85
CA LYS A 211 -13.43 8.75 10.75
C LYS A 211 -12.04 8.24 10.45
N VAL A 212 -11.88 6.93 10.22
CA VAL A 212 -10.58 6.34 9.85
C VAL A 212 -10.06 6.96 8.54
N GLU A 213 -10.91 7.05 7.52
CA GLU A 213 -10.59 7.72 6.25
C GLU A 213 -10.11 9.16 6.47
N ASN A 214 -10.84 9.95 7.26
CA ASN A 214 -10.47 11.34 7.55
C ASN A 214 -9.15 11.44 8.32
N THR A 215 -8.87 10.51 9.24
CA THR A 215 -7.57 10.44 9.93
C THR A 215 -6.46 10.20 8.92
N VAL A 216 -6.60 9.20 8.05
CA VAL A 216 -5.61 8.89 6.99
C VAL A 216 -5.45 10.09 6.04
N LEU A 217 -6.53 10.76 5.65
CA LEU A 217 -6.46 11.93 4.79
C LEU A 217 -5.67 13.08 5.43
N ASN A 218 -5.94 13.36 6.70
CA ASN A 218 -5.22 14.40 7.44
C ASN A 218 -3.75 14.03 7.63
N GLU A 219 -3.44 12.75 7.84
CA GLU A 219 -2.05 12.27 7.87
C GLU A 219 -1.35 12.50 6.53
N LEU A 220 -1.99 12.16 5.42
CA LEU A 220 -1.44 12.39 4.07
C LEU A 220 -1.22 13.88 3.79
N LYS A 221 -2.16 14.74 4.16
CA LYS A 221 -2.02 16.21 4.05
C LYS A 221 -0.84 16.73 4.87
N SER A 222 -0.79 16.38 6.16
CA SER A 222 0.29 16.81 7.04
C SER A 222 1.65 16.30 6.59
N GLN A 223 1.73 15.06 6.10
CA GLN A 223 2.96 14.52 5.53
C GLN A 223 3.38 15.26 4.27
N SER A 224 2.44 15.66 3.41
CA SER A 224 2.77 16.40 2.19
C SER A 224 3.48 17.73 2.49
N GLU A 225 3.08 18.42 3.54
CA GLU A 225 3.71 19.66 3.99
C GLU A 225 5.05 19.38 4.70
N ASN A 226 5.05 18.52 5.72
CA ASN A 226 6.23 18.28 6.55
C ASN A 226 7.36 17.60 5.77
N PHE A 227 7.05 16.66 4.89
CA PHE A 227 8.06 15.94 4.11
C PHE A 227 8.60 16.80 2.97
N ALA A 228 7.80 17.72 2.41
CA ALA A 228 8.26 18.69 1.42
C ALA A 228 9.39 19.59 1.95
N GLU A 229 9.40 19.92 3.26
CA GLU A 229 10.46 20.73 3.88
C GLU A 229 11.81 20.01 3.95
N SER A 230 11.78 18.68 4.09
CA SER A 230 12.98 17.84 4.21
C SER A 230 13.46 17.28 2.86
N ALA A 231 12.62 17.38 1.82
CA ALA A 231 12.86 16.78 0.52
C ALA A 231 13.78 17.60 -0.39
N SER A 232 14.46 16.92 -1.32
CA SER A 232 15.15 17.60 -2.43
C SER A 232 14.18 18.46 -3.27
N LEU A 233 14.66 19.52 -3.93
CA LEU A 233 13.80 20.48 -4.65
C LEU A 233 12.78 19.84 -5.62
N LYS A 234 13.21 18.84 -6.39
CA LYS A 234 12.34 18.12 -7.34
C LYS A 234 11.25 17.32 -6.61
N LEU A 235 11.60 16.73 -5.48
CA LEU A 235 10.72 15.91 -4.68
C LEU A 235 9.76 16.77 -3.85
N LYS A 236 10.21 17.94 -3.36
CA LYS A 236 9.38 18.97 -2.74
C LYS A 236 8.18 19.33 -3.62
N LEU A 237 8.40 19.63 -4.90
CA LEU A 237 7.30 19.90 -5.86
C LEU A 237 6.36 18.71 -6.03
N SER A 238 6.86 17.48 -5.89
CA SER A 238 6.04 16.27 -5.99
C SER A 238 5.17 16.08 -4.75
N TYR A 239 5.72 16.38 -3.55
CA TYR A 239 4.96 16.42 -2.30
C TYR A 239 3.90 17.52 -2.30
N GLU A 240 4.23 18.74 -2.72
CA GLU A 240 3.28 19.86 -2.84
C GLU A 240 2.12 19.51 -3.79
N LYS A 241 2.42 18.94 -4.96
CA LYS A 241 1.39 18.47 -5.90
C LYS A 241 0.50 17.37 -5.30
N ALA A 242 1.09 16.45 -4.53
CA ALA A 242 0.30 15.44 -3.83
C ALA A 242 -0.62 16.06 -2.77
N GLY A 243 -0.11 17.03 -2.01
CA GLY A 243 -0.90 17.82 -1.05
C GLY A 243 -2.09 18.53 -1.70
N GLU A 244 -1.88 19.18 -2.85
CA GLU A 244 -2.97 19.82 -3.60
C GLU A 244 -4.07 18.84 -4.02
N ILE A 245 -3.71 17.59 -4.33
CA ILE A 245 -4.67 16.54 -4.67
C ILE A 245 -5.41 16.12 -3.40
N PHE A 246 -4.70 15.86 -2.31
CA PHE A 246 -5.32 15.48 -1.03
C PHE A 246 -6.24 16.55 -0.48
N GLU A 247 -5.97 17.85 -0.70
CA GLU A 247 -6.88 18.93 -0.30
C GLU A 247 -8.21 18.97 -1.06
N ARG A 248 -8.29 18.27 -2.19
CA ARG A 248 -9.50 18.16 -3.02
C ARG A 248 -10.22 16.82 -2.87
N LEU A 249 -9.74 15.95 -1.97
CA LEU A 249 -10.43 14.74 -1.52
C LEU A 249 -11.27 15.09 -0.29
#